data_AF-A0A9X4QSQ7-F1
#
_entry.id   AF-A0A9X4QSQ7-F1
#
_cell.length_a   1.000
_cell.length_b   1.000
_cell.length_c   1.000
_cell.angle_alpha   90.00
_cell.angle_beta   90.00
_cell.angle_gamma   90.00
#
_symmetry.space_group_name_H-M   'P 1'
#
loop_
_entity.id
_entity.type
_entity.pdbx_description
1 polymer ?
#
loop_
_entity_poly.entity_id
_entity_poly.type
_entity_poly.pdbx_seq_one_letter_code
_entity_poly.pdbx_strand_id
1 'polypeptide(L)'
;MLLMLGVAGASTAYAEGDPMETVNNFSNFIFGLIRAVGMIILGFGIVQIGLSLKSHDPSQRANGFLTLAGGVIITFTKEILALIAG
;
A
#
# COMPACT_ATOMS: atom_id res chain seq x y z
N MET A 1 -29.71 12.91 43.47
CA MET A 1 -28.64 11.89 43.43
C MET A 1 -28.53 11.39 42.01
N LEU A 2 -27.83 12.18 41.22
CA LEU A 2 -27.66 12.08 39.77
C LEU A 2 -26.33 11.35 39.54
N LEU A 3 -26.36 10.08 39.11
CA LEU A 3 -25.34 9.42 38.27
C LEU A 3 -25.59 7.89 38.20
N MET A 4 -26.65 7.47 37.51
CA MET A 4 -26.79 6.08 37.01
C MET A 4 -27.26 6.13 35.55
N LEU A 5 -26.58 6.94 34.75
CA LEU A 5 -26.85 7.07 33.30
C LEU A 5 -25.55 7.33 32.51
N GLY A 6 -24.47 6.66 32.90
CA GLY A 6 -23.16 6.72 32.22
C GLY A 6 -22.54 5.34 31.92
N VAL A 7 -23.24 4.25 32.24
CA VAL A 7 -22.70 2.87 32.19
C VAL A 7 -23.63 1.96 31.38
N ALA A 8 -24.02 2.40 30.18
CA ALA A 8 -24.79 1.55 29.24
C ALA A 8 -24.42 1.75 27.76
N GLY A 9 -23.56 2.72 27.44
CA GLY A 9 -23.11 3.00 26.07
C GLY A 9 -21.60 3.13 25.92
N ALA A 10 -20.83 3.02 27.00
CA ALA A 10 -19.39 2.84 26.91
C ALA A 10 -19.12 1.35 26.84
N SER A 11 -19.19 0.77 25.65
CA SER A 11 -18.33 -0.37 25.36
C SER A 11 -16.92 0.14 25.60
N THR A 12 -16.37 -0.18 26.77
CA THR A 12 -14.94 -0.13 26.99
C THR A 12 -14.38 -1.12 25.97
N ALA A 13 -13.96 -0.60 24.82
CA ALA A 13 -13.13 -1.34 23.90
C ALA A 13 -11.79 -1.49 24.61
N TYR A 14 -11.71 -2.51 25.48
CA TYR A 14 -10.44 -3.02 25.92
C TYR A 14 -9.72 -3.43 24.63
N ALA A 15 -8.61 -2.76 24.31
CA ALA A 15 -7.61 -3.38 23.46
C ALA A 15 -7.07 -4.57 24.28
N GLU A 16 -7.74 -5.71 24.16
CA GLU A 16 -7.20 -6.97 24.62
C GLU A 16 -6.09 -7.33 23.62
N GLY A 17 -4.86 -7.01 24.00
CA GLY A 17 -3.67 -7.08 23.14
C GLY A 17 -2.87 -5.78 23.22
N ASP A 18 -1.55 -5.91 23.32
CA ASP A 18 -0.62 -4.77 23.41
C ASP A 18 -0.96 -3.73 22.32
N PRO A 19 -1.20 -2.45 22.66
CA PRO A 19 -1.57 -1.42 21.69
C PRO A 19 -0.57 -1.28 20.54
N MET A 20 0.68 -1.72 20.71
CA MET A 20 1.67 -1.81 19.64
C MET A 20 1.33 -2.85 18.57
N GLU A 21 0.70 -3.96 18.94
CA GLU A 21 0.28 -5.00 18.00
C GLU A 21 -0.77 -4.49 17.02
N THR A 22 -1.76 -3.75 17.52
CA THR A 22 -2.82 -3.15 16.67
C THR A 22 -2.23 -2.16 15.66
N VAL A 23 -1.29 -1.32 16.09
CA VAL A 23 -0.58 -0.37 15.22
C VAL A 23 0.27 -1.08 14.17
N ASN A 24 0.93 -2.18 14.54
CA ASN A 24 1.72 -2.99 13.61
C ASN A 24 0.85 -3.68 12.55
N ASN A 25 -0.31 -4.21 12.95
CA ASN A 25 -1.28 -4.82 12.04
C ASN A 25 -1.86 -3.79 11.05
N PHE A 26 -2.16 -2.59 11.54
CA PHE A 26 -2.57 -1.48 10.69
C PHE A 26 -1.47 -1.10 9.68
N SER A 27 -0.21 -1.00 10.13
CA SER A 27 0.92 -0.71 9.24
C SER A 27 1.08 -1.78 8.16
N ASN A 28 0.95 -3.05 8.53
CA ASN A 28 0.96 -4.18 7.58
C ASN A 28 -0.18 -4.09 6.57
N PHE A 29 -1.38 -3.70 7.00
CA PHE A 29 -2.51 -3.49 6.10
C PHE A 29 -2.24 -2.36 5.10
N ILE A 30 -1.73 -1.21 5.55
CA ILE A 30 -1.37 -0.09 4.67
C ILE A 30 -0.29 -0.48 3.66
N PHE A 31 0.78 -1.16 4.10
CA PHE A 31 1.79 -1.68 3.17
C PHE A 31 1.21 -2.72 2.19
N GLY A 32 0.22 -3.50 2.61
CA GLY A 32 -0.55 -4.39 1.73
C GLY A 32 -1.30 -3.63 0.65
N LEU A 33 -1.97 -2.52 0.99
CA LEU A 33 -2.64 -1.64 0.02
C LEU A 33 -1.65 -1.00 -0.96
N ILE A 34 -0.52 -0.48 -0.45
CA ILE A 34 0.53 0.12 -1.30
C ILE A 34 1.06 -0.91 -2.30
N ARG A 35 1.32 -2.15 -1.84
CA ARG A 35 1.76 -3.24 -2.71
C ARG A 35 0.71 -3.59 -3.76
N ALA A 36 -0.56 -3.65 -3.39
CA ALA A 36 -1.65 -3.91 -4.33
C ALA A 36 -1.73 -2.83 -5.42
N VAL A 37 -1.57 -1.55 -5.04
CA VAL A 37 -1.49 -0.44 -6.01
C VAL A 37 -0.26 -0.57 -6.91
N GLY A 38 0.90 -0.94 -6.36
CA GLY A 38 2.11 -1.21 -7.13
C GLY A 38 1.91 -2.27 -8.20
N MET A 39 1.23 -3.37 -7.87
CA MET A 39 0.90 -4.46 -8.81
C MET A 39 -0.03 -4.00 -9.95
N ILE A 40 -0.98 -3.10 -9.67
CA ILE A 40 -1.87 -2.52 -10.69
C ILE A 40 -1.07 -1.62 -11.65
N ILE A 41 -0.17 -0.78 -11.13
CA ILE A 41 0.70 0.09 -11.93
C ILE A 41 1.64 -0.74 -12.80
N LEU A 42 2.17 -1.86 -12.27
CA LEU A 42 2.95 -2.81 -13.06
C LEU A 42 2.15 -3.37 -14.24
N GLY A 43 0.92 -3.83 -13.99
CA GLY A 43 0.03 -4.28 -15.05
C GLY A 43 -0.20 -3.21 -16.12
N PHE A 44 -0.41 -1.97 -15.71
CA PHE A 44 -0.59 -0.85 -16.64
C PHE A 44 0.69 -0.50 -17.41
N GLY A 45 1.86 -0.55 -16.78
CA GLY A 45 3.15 -0.33 -17.45
C GLY A 45 3.45 -1.39 -18.51
N ILE A 46 3.05 -2.67 -18.28
CA ILE A 46 3.18 -3.73 -19.30
C ILE A 46 2.31 -3.41 -20.52
N VAL A 47 1.06 -2.97 -20.30
CA VAL A 47 0.15 -2.60 -21.39
C VAL A 47 0.72 -1.42 -22.19
N GLN A 48 1.29 -0.41 -21.53
CA GLN A 48 1.95 0.71 -22.21
C GLN A 48 3.11 0.25 -23.09
N ILE A 49 3.96 -0.66 -22.59
CA ILE A 49 5.04 -1.21 -23.40
C ILE A 49 4.49 -2.04 -24.56
N GLY A 50 3.49 -2.89 -24.35
CA GLY A 50 2.87 -3.68 -25.41
C GLY A 50 2.28 -2.84 -26.54
N LEU A 51 1.63 -1.72 -26.20
CA LEU A 51 1.13 -0.77 -27.20
C LEU A 51 2.27 -0.03 -27.90
N SER A 52 3.33 0.32 -27.18
CA SER A 52 4.51 1.00 -27.73
C SER A 52 5.33 0.17 -28.73
N LEU A 53 5.16 -1.16 -28.70
CA LEU A 53 5.74 -2.07 -29.69
C LEU A 53 4.99 -1.97 -31.02
N LYS A 54 3.66 -1.78 -30.99
CA LYS A 54 2.81 -1.60 -32.17
C LYS A 54 2.96 -0.22 -32.81
N SER A 55 3.14 0.83 -32.02
CA SER A 55 3.21 2.21 -32.50
C SER A 55 4.62 2.67 -32.92
N HIS A 56 5.66 1.86 -32.66
CA HIS A 56 7.08 2.15 -32.95
C HIS A 56 7.59 3.52 -32.44
N ASP A 57 6.88 4.10 -31.47
CA ASP A 57 7.16 5.40 -30.88
C ASP A 57 8.12 5.25 -29.68
N PRO A 58 9.35 5.80 -29.75
CA PRO A 58 10.33 5.72 -28.67
C PRO A 58 9.82 6.33 -27.35
N SER A 59 8.96 7.34 -27.41
CA SER A 59 8.40 8.01 -26.24
C SER A 59 7.49 7.08 -25.43
N GLN A 60 6.62 6.33 -26.11
CA GLN A 60 5.72 5.37 -25.45
C GLN A 60 6.50 4.22 -24.81
N ARG A 61 7.61 3.80 -25.44
CA ARG A 61 8.51 2.77 -24.87
C ARG A 61 9.17 3.28 -23.60
N ALA A 62 9.71 4.50 -23.62
CA ALA A 62 10.34 5.12 -22.47
C ALA A 62 9.35 5.34 -21.30
N ASN A 63 8.16 5.88 -21.58
CA ASN A 63 7.14 6.13 -20.57
C ASN A 63 6.56 4.82 -19.99
N GLY A 64 6.38 3.79 -20.81
CA GLY A 64 6.00 2.46 -20.34
C GLY A 64 7.05 1.83 -19.43
N PHE A 65 8.33 1.98 -19.76
CA PHE A 65 9.43 1.48 -18.94
C PHE A 65 9.58 2.24 -17.61
N LEU A 66 9.41 3.57 -17.62
CA LEU A 66 9.39 4.38 -16.40
C LEU A 66 8.21 4.00 -15.49
N THR A 67 7.04 3.74 -16.07
CA THR A 67 5.86 3.28 -15.31
C THR A 67 6.11 1.91 -14.70
N LEU A 68 6.78 1.00 -15.42
CA LEU A 68 7.19 -0.29 -14.86
C LEU A 68 8.18 -0.13 -13.71
N ALA A 69 9.24 0.65 -13.89
CA ALA A 69 10.23 0.89 -12.85
C ALA A 69 9.58 1.48 -11.58
N GLY A 70 8.69 2.46 -11.74
CA GLY A 70 7.91 3.02 -10.64
C GLY A 70 7.01 1.99 -9.97
N GLY A 71 6.31 1.15 -10.75
CA GLY A 71 5.47 0.08 -10.22
C GLY A 71 6.25 -0.97 -9.42
N VAL A 72 7.47 -1.32 -9.84
CA VAL A 72 8.35 -2.24 -9.09
C VAL A 72 8.72 -1.62 -7.74
N ILE A 73 9.18 -0.38 -7.73
CA ILE A 73 9.59 0.32 -6.50
C ILE A 73 8.41 0.42 -5.50
N ILE A 74 7.21 0.74 -5.99
CA ILE A 74 6.00 0.84 -5.15
C ILE A 74 5.63 -0.53 -4.57
N THR A 75 5.69 -1.59 -5.39
CA THR A 75 5.35 -2.96 -4.97
C THR A 75 6.25 -3.44 -3.83
N PHE A 76 7.52 -3.04 -3.84
CA PHE A 76 8.52 -3.44 -2.85
C PHE A 76 8.84 -2.35 -1.82
N THR A 77 7.99 -1.33 -1.67
CA THR A 77 8.29 -0.20 -0.77
C THR A 77 8.47 -0.64 0.69
N LYS A 78 7.72 -1.64 1.16
CA LYS A 78 7.88 -2.16 2.53
C LYS A 78 9.24 -2.83 2.72
N GLU A 79 9.64 -3.66 1.76
CA GLU A 79 10.91 -4.36 1.74
C GLU A 79 12.08 -3.38 1.64
N ILE A 80 11.96 -2.35 0.78
CA ILE A 80 12.96 -1.28 0.67
C ILE A 80 13.08 -0.50 1.98
N LEU A 81 11.95 -0.16 2.61
CA LEU A 81 11.94 0.54 3.88
C LEU A 81 12.64 -0.27 4.97
N ALA A 82 12.36 -1.57 5.07
CA ALA A 82 13.03 -2.46 6.01
C ALA A 82 14.54 -2.53 5.75
N LEU A 83 14.95 -2.63 4.48
CA LEU A 83 16.38 -2.66 4.10
C LEU A 83 17.16 -1.40 4.50
N ILE A 84 16.53 -0.22 4.44
CA ILE A 84 17.18 1.04 4.82
C ILE A 84 17.05 1.39 6.30
N ALA A 85 15.97 0.94 6.96
CA ALA A 85 15.69 1.24 8.35
C ALA A 85 16.44 0.31 9.33
N GLY A 86 16.86 -0.87 8.87
CA GLY A 86 17.55 -1.87 9.70
C GLY A 86 16.57 -2.82 10.37
#